data_AF-A0A1Q7KBB7-F1
#
_entry.id   AF-A0A1Q7KBB7-F1
#
_cell.length_a   1.000
_cell.length_b   1.000
_cell.length_c   1.000
_cell.angle_alpha   90.00
_cell.angle_beta   90.00
_cell.angle_gamma   90.00
#
_symmetry.space_group_name_H-M   'P 1'
#
loop_
_entity.id
_entity.type
_entity.pdbx_description
1 polymer ?
#
loop_
_entity_poly.entity_id
_entity_poly.type
_entity_poly.pdbx_seq_one_letter_code
_entity_poly.pdbx_strand_id
1 'polypeptide(L)'
;MSDRKIFFELKERAKWSRDLAEKKTAIKELSNHGDMALPALDEILSVTAYDEIKAACMEAIKAIKGKEAGAAAQDQKKEDQEGGVGAEVKLADLPP
;
A
#
# COMPACT_ATOMS: atom_id res chain seq x y z
N MET A 1 6.25 -3.24 10.70
CA MET A 1 4.92 -3.81 10.39
C MET A 1 4.82 -3.84 8.88
N SER A 2 4.58 -5.01 8.29
CA SER A 2 4.59 -5.17 6.83
C SER A 2 3.50 -4.33 6.18
N ASP A 3 3.81 -3.62 5.10
CA ASP A 3 2.89 -2.73 4.38
C ASP A 3 1.60 -3.44 3.90
N ARG A 4 1.68 -4.75 3.64
CA ARG A 4 0.52 -5.60 3.33
C ARG A 4 -0.48 -5.72 4.49
N LYS A 5 0.01 -5.72 5.73
CA LYS A 5 -0.85 -5.82 6.92
C LYS A 5 -1.65 -4.52 7.10
N ILE A 6 -0.97 -3.39 6.96
CA ILE A 6 -1.59 -2.05 7.03
C ILE A 6 -2.64 -1.92 5.92
N PHE A 7 -2.31 -2.31 4.69
CA PHE A 7 -3.26 -2.34 3.58
C PHE A 7 -4.52 -3.16 3.88
N PHE A 8 -4.35 -4.36 4.44
CA PHE A 8 -5.47 -5.23 4.79
C PHE A 8 -6.35 -4.60 5.89
N GLU A 9 -5.74 -4.02 6.92
CA GLU A 9 -6.45 -3.32 8.00
C GLU A 9 -7.24 -2.11 7.47
N LEU A 10 -6.68 -1.35 6.52
CA LEU A 10 -7.37 -0.23 5.87
C LEU A 10 -8.56 -0.71 5.04
N LYS A 11 -8.39 -1.78 4.26
CA LYS A 11 -9.49 -2.43 3.53
C LYS A 11 -10.61 -2.85 4.48
N GLU A 12 -10.27 -3.52 5.58
CA GLU A 12 -11.26 -3.97 6.56
C GLU A 12 -11.98 -2.80 7.23
N ARG A 13 -11.27 -1.73 7.60
CA ARG A 13 -11.90 -0.51 8.13
C ARG A 13 -12.82 0.15 7.12
N ALA A 14 -12.40 0.31 5.88
CA ALA A 14 -13.23 0.91 4.85
C ALA A 14 -14.52 0.10 4.60
N LYS A 15 -14.45 -1.23 4.74
CA LYS A 15 -15.61 -2.11 4.57
C LYS A 15 -16.51 -2.15 5.81
N TRP A 16 -15.94 -2.37 6.99
CA TRP A 16 -16.68 -2.71 8.21
C TRP A 16 -16.77 -1.61 9.26
N SER A 17 -16.04 -0.50 9.13
CA SER A 17 -16.15 0.60 10.09
C SER A 17 -17.60 1.13 10.14
N ARG A 18 -18.01 1.63 11.30
CA ARG A 18 -19.34 2.26 11.46
C ARG A 18 -19.29 3.75 11.11
N ASP A 19 -18.09 4.33 11.11
CA ASP A 19 -17.87 5.75 10.91
C ASP A 19 -17.55 6.07 9.45
N LEU A 20 -18.40 6.90 8.85
CA LEU A 20 -18.20 7.36 7.47
C LEU A 20 -16.89 8.15 7.32
N ALA A 21 -16.49 8.90 8.34
CA ALA A 21 -15.23 9.63 8.36
C ALA A 21 -14.03 8.67 8.32
N GLU A 22 -14.03 7.61 9.14
CA GLU A 22 -12.97 6.60 9.13
C GLU A 22 -12.92 5.86 7.79
N LYS A 23 -14.08 5.50 7.23
CA LYS A 23 -14.16 4.86 5.91
C LYS A 23 -13.52 5.73 4.83
N LYS A 24 -13.85 7.01 4.77
CA LYS A 24 -13.27 7.96 3.80
C LYS A 24 -11.76 8.09 3.97
N THR A 25 -11.28 8.18 5.22
CA THR A 25 -9.83 8.23 5.51
C THR A 25 -9.13 6.95 5.05
N ALA A 26 -9.68 5.78 5.38
CA ALA A 26 -9.13 4.50 4.97
C ALA A 26 -9.10 4.32 3.44
N ILE A 27 -10.13 4.76 2.73
CA ILE A 27 -10.18 4.77 1.26
C ILE A 27 -9.10 5.69 0.67
N LYS A 28 -8.89 6.86 1.27
CA LYS A 28 -7.86 7.80 0.83
C LYS A 28 -6.46 7.24 1.05
N GLU A 29 -6.21 6.59 2.19
CA GLU A 29 -4.95 5.90 2.44
C GLU A 29 -4.76 4.70 1.50
N LEU A 30 -5.81 3.90 1.25
CA LEU A 30 -5.79 2.84 0.23
C LEU A 30 -5.39 3.40 -1.12
N SER A 31 -5.93 4.55 -1.53
CA SER A 31 -5.58 5.18 -2.82
C SER A 31 -4.09 5.54 -2.97
N ASN A 32 -3.35 5.68 -1.86
CA ASN A 32 -1.90 5.92 -1.90
C ASN A 32 -1.11 4.64 -2.21
N HIS A 33 -1.70 3.45 -2.01
CA HIS A 33 -1.08 2.16 -2.35
C HIS A 33 -1.19 1.81 -3.85
N GLY A 34 -1.73 2.72 -4.68
CA GLY A 34 -1.76 2.56 -6.14
C GLY A 34 -2.63 1.38 -6.59
N ASP A 35 -2.16 0.63 -7.59
CA ASP A 35 -2.90 -0.43 -8.27
C ASP A 35 -3.36 -1.55 -7.35
N MET A 36 -2.62 -1.80 -6.27
CA MET A 36 -2.99 -2.79 -5.26
C MET A 36 -4.35 -2.48 -4.63
N ALA A 37 -4.71 -1.20 -4.55
CA ALA A 37 -5.96 -0.75 -3.96
C ALA A 37 -7.17 -0.84 -4.90
N LEU A 38 -6.98 -0.93 -6.21
CA LEU A 38 -8.07 -1.03 -7.19
C LEU A 38 -9.07 -2.15 -6.86
N PRO A 39 -8.65 -3.43 -6.69
CA PRO A 39 -9.58 -4.50 -6.35
C PRO A 39 -10.22 -4.33 -4.96
N ALA A 40 -9.49 -3.74 -4.00
CA ALA A 40 -10.03 -3.50 -2.67
C ALA A 40 -11.13 -2.43 -2.69
N LEU A 41 -10.92 -1.34 -3.44
CA LEU A 41 -11.88 -0.24 -3.59
C LEU A 41 -13.15 -0.70 -4.33
N ASP A 42 -13.00 -1.57 -5.33
CA ASP A 42 -14.13 -2.16 -6.07
C ASP A 42 -14.98 -3.07 -5.17
N GLU A 43 -14.32 -3.93 -4.36
CA GLU A 43 -14.99 -4.77 -3.37
C GLU A 43 -15.77 -3.91 -2.34
N ILE A 44 -15.15 -2.84 -1.82
CA ILE A 44 -15.81 -1.92 -0.88
C ILE A 44 -17.01 -1.25 -1.54
N LEU A 45 -16.88 -0.81 -2.80
CA LEU A 45 -17.94 -0.15 -3.55
C LEU A 45 -19.14 -1.07 -3.79
N SER A 46 -18.89 -2.37 -4.01
CA SER A 46 -19.96 -3.37 -4.16
C SER A 46 -20.68 -3.69 -2.86
N VAL A 47 -20.02 -3.55 -1.69
CA VAL A 47 -20.59 -3.93 -0.38
C VAL A 47 -21.19 -2.71 0.34
N THR A 48 -20.67 -1.51 0.08
CA THR A 48 -21.12 -0.30 0.77
C THR A 48 -22.46 0.21 0.27
N ALA A 49 -23.40 0.47 1.20
CA ALA A 49 -24.68 1.09 0.88
C ALA A 49 -24.61 2.63 0.84
N TYR A 50 -23.53 3.22 1.34
CA TYR A 50 -23.40 4.67 1.48
C TYR A 50 -22.87 5.32 0.20
N ASP A 51 -23.67 6.20 -0.40
CA ASP A 51 -23.29 6.85 -1.66
C ASP A 51 -22.05 7.75 -1.52
N GLU A 52 -21.85 8.36 -0.35
CA GLU A 52 -20.63 9.13 -0.07
C GLU A 52 -19.36 8.27 -0.07
N ILE A 53 -19.48 7.01 0.37
CA ILE A 53 -18.37 6.05 0.39
C ILE A 53 -18.16 5.50 -1.03
N LYS A 54 -19.23 5.25 -1.79
CA LYS A 54 -19.12 4.91 -3.21
C LYS A 54 -18.39 6.01 -3.98
N ALA A 55 -18.77 7.26 -3.76
CA ALA A 55 -18.12 8.42 -4.38
C ALA A 55 -16.62 8.47 -4.03
N ALA A 56 -16.26 8.31 -2.75
CA ALA A 56 -14.86 8.27 -2.33
C ALA A 56 -14.08 7.11 -2.97
N CYS A 57 -14.67 5.91 -3.07
CA CYS A 57 -14.04 4.78 -3.77
C CYS A 57 -13.83 5.06 -5.26
N MET A 58 -14.84 5.61 -5.96
CA MET A 58 -14.73 5.96 -7.37
C MET A 58 -13.66 7.03 -7.63
N GLU A 59 -13.59 8.05 -6.78
CA GLU A 59 -12.56 9.09 -6.86
C GLU A 59 -11.17 8.52 -6.61
N ALA A 60 -11.01 7.65 -5.61
CA ALA A 60 -9.76 6.95 -5.34
C ALA A 60 -9.30 6.09 -6.53
N ILE A 61 -10.21 5.30 -7.11
CA ILE A 61 -9.93 4.49 -8.31
C ILE A 61 -9.51 5.36 -9.49
N LYS A 62 -10.22 6.47 -9.73
CA LYS A 62 -9.86 7.44 -10.78
C LYS A 62 -8.50 8.09 -10.51
N ALA A 63 -8.21 8.43 -9.25
CA ALA A 63 -6.94 9.01 -8.86
C ALA A 63 -5.78 8.03 -9.09
N ILE A 64 -5.95 6.75 -8.81
CA ILE A 64 -4.94 5.70 -9.10
C ILE A 64 -4.74 5.58 -10.62
N LYS A 65 -5.83 5.39 -11.38
CA LYS A 65 -5.75 5.26 -12.86
C LYS A 65 -5.20 6.52 -13.54
N GLY A 66 -5.49 7.69 -13.01
CA GLY A 66 -4.94 8.97 -13.48
C GLY A 66 -3.48 9.17 -13.06
N LYS A 67 -3.07 8.62 -11.91
CA LYS A 67 -1.68 8.60 -11.45
C LYS A 67 -0.83 7.64 -12.26
N GLU A 68 -1.33 6.51 -12.76
CA GLU A 68 -0.53 5.62 -13.63
C GLU A 68 0.03 6.34 -14.88
N ALA A 69 -0.62 7.41 -15.35
CA ALA A 69 -0.09 8.26 -16.43
C ALA A 69 1.07 9.19 -15.99
N GLY A 70 1.38 9.29 -14.70
CA GLY A 70 2.42 10.17 -14.13
C GLY A 70 3.23 9.62 -12.94
N ALA A 71 2.96 8.40 -12.47
CA ALA A 71 3.47 7.84 -11.21
C ALA A 71 4.33 6.58 -11.39
N ALA A 72 5.01 6.43 -12.52
CA ALA A 72 6.18 5.55 -12.63
C ALA A 72 7.37 5.97 -11.73
N ALA A 73 7.15 6.78 -10.69
CA ALA A 73 8.21 7.52 -10.00
C ALA A 73 8.28 7.34 -8.47
N GLN A 74 7.36 6.65 -7.80
CA GLN A 74 7.44 6.53 -6.32
C GLN A 74 6.93 5.17 -5.80
N ASP A 75 7.68 4.11 -6.07
CA ASP A 75 7.69 2.91 -5.21
C ASP A 75 9.10 2.29 -5.20
N GLN A 76 10.05 3.01 -4.62
CA GLN A 76 11.30 2.45 -4.14
C GLN A 76 11.75 3.24 -2.91
N LYS A 77 11.25 2.87 -1.73
CA LYS A 77 12.03 2.92 -0.48
C LYS A 77 11.19 2.40 0.69
N LYS A 78 11.11 1.07 0.80
CA LYS A 78 11.28 0.36 2.09
C LYS A 78 11.14 -1.16 1.94
N GLU A 79 12.28 -1.81 1.77
CA GLU A 79 12.63 -3.17 2.20
C GLU A 79 14.15 -3.24 1.93
N ASP A 80 15.06 -3.73 2.76
CA ASP A 80 14.98 -4.44 4.02
C ASP A 80 16.35 -4.32 4.74
N GLN A 81 16.33 -4.50 6.05
CA GLN A 81 17.54 -4.66 6.88
C GLN A 81 18.20 -6.03 6.65
N GLU A 82 19.53 -6.05 6.85
CA GLU A 82 20.35 -7.19 7.33
C GLU A 82 20.16 -8.61 6.79
N GLY A 83 21.24 -9.17 6.22
CA GLY A 83 21.39 -10.62 6.11
C GLY A 83 22.57 -11.02 5.23
N GLY A 84 23.63 -11.54 5.84
CA GLY A 84 24.94 -11.75 5.21
C GLY A 84 25.00 -12.75 4.05
N VAL A 85 26.05 -12.61 3.26
CA VAL A 85 26.79 -13.73 2.66
C VAL A 85 28.24 -13.29 2.49
N GLY A 86 29.14 -14.05 3.10
CA GLY A 86 30.55 -13.76 3.18
C GLY A 86 31.27 -13.89 1.84
N ALA A 87 32.33 -13.09 1.70
CA ALA A 87 33.52 -13.37 0.92
C ALA A 87 34.50 -12.22 1.15
N GLU A 88 35.62 -12.45 1.84
CA GLU A 88 36.92 -12.11 1.25
C GLU A 88 38.04 -12.82 2.01
N VAL A 89 38.67 -13.73 1.29
CA VAL A 89 40.01 -14.24 1.56
C VAL A 89 41.00 -13.07 1.59
N LYS A 90 41.67 -12.85 2.72
CA LYS A 90 42.87 -12.00 2.78
C LYS A 90 44.04 -12.81 3.29
N LEU A 91 44.79 -13.31 2.32
CA LEU A 91 46.14 -13.84 2.39
C LEU A 91 47.12 -12.72 2.87
N ALA A 92 48.25 -13.14 3.46
CA ALA A 92 49.34 -12.38 4.12
C ALA A 92 49.06 -12.09 5.61
N ASP A 93 49.91 -12.46 6.56
CA ASP A 93 51.36 -12.20 6.62
C ASP A 93 52.03 -13.11 7.69
N LEU A 94 53.19 -13.70 7.36
CA LEU A 94 54.14 -14.37 8.27
C LEU A 94 54.85 -13.31 9.14
N PRO A 95 55.36 -13.62 10.34
CA PRO A 95 56.83 -13.85 10.45
C PRO A 95 57.24 -14.76 11.66
N PRO A 96 58.54 -14.85 11.97
CA PRO A 96 59.38 -16.05 11.98
C PRO A 96 59.24 -17.00 13.19
#